data_AF-A0A4R8DXI9-F1
#
_entry.id   AF-A0A4R8DXI9-F1
#
_cell.length_a   1.000
_cell.length_b   1.000
_cell.length_c   1.000
_cell.angle_alpha   90.00
_cell.angle_beta   90.00
_cell.angle_gamma   90.00
#
_symmetry.space_group_name_H-M   'P 1'
#
loop_
_entity.id
_entity.type
_entity.pdbx_description
1 polymer ?
#
loop_
_entity_poly.entity_id
_entity_poly.type
_entity_poly.pdbx_seq_one_letter_code
_entity_poly.pdbx_strand_id
1 'polypeptide(L)'
;MLAQQSILRLDATAIDYIIIALYFVFVLGIGYLARRAVSSSLDFFLSGRSLPAWVTGLAFISANLGAIEIMGMSANGAQYGMPTVHYFWIGAIPAMLFLGVVMMPFYYGSKVRSVPEFMLRRFGKPAHLVNAISFALAQVLIAGVNLFLLATIVNVLLGWPIWVSVIVAALIVLSYITLGGLSAAIYNEVLQFFVIVAALLPLTLVGLHKVGGWQGLVDKVTASPGGSEQMSAWPGNALSGFGNSFLSVIGIVFGLGFVLSFGYWTTNFVEVQRAMASRNMSAARRTPIIGSFPKMFVPFIVIIPGIIAAVVVPELAQFKATGSGEVDYNDALLLLMRDLLPNGMLGLAITGLLASFMAGMAANLSSFNTVMSYDIIERYLIKDRPDDFYLRTGRWVTVAGTLIAIGTAAIASGYSNLMDYLQQLFSFFNAPLFATFILGMFWKRMTAAAGWIGLVSGTATAILVFVLSENGVINLPGQGASFVGAGAAFVVDILISVLVSTMTRPKEESELVGLVYSLTPKEQRTEVVLRGDHGWYRRPVLLAGISLAMTIVLNIVFG
;
A
#
# COMPACT_ATOMS: atom_id res chain seq x y z
N MET A 1 -25.97 6.20 15.58
CA MET A 1 -26.16 5.32 14.40
C MET A 1 -27.23 5.85 13.44
N LEU A 2 -28.51 6.02 13.81
CA LEU A 2 -29.52 6.56 12.86
C LEU A 2 -29.31 8.04 12.50
N ALA A 3 -28.86 8.89 13.44
CA ALA A 3 -28.52 10.30 13.16
C ALA A 3 -27.27 10.43 12.27
N GLN A 4 -26.17 9.76 12.64
CA GLN A 4 -24.96 9.62 11.83
C GLN A 4 -25.21 9.12 10.39
N GLN A 5 -26.15 8.17 10.19
CA GLN A 5 -26.56 7.72 8.84
C GLN A 5 -27.26 8.80 8.01
N SER A 6 -27.90 9.79 8.64
CA SER A 6 -28.53 10.91 7.94
C SER A 6 -27.53 11.99 7.52
N ILE A 7 -26.49 12.20 8.33
CA ILE A 7 -25.45 13.20 8.07
C ILE A 7 -24.61 12.78 6.86
N LEU A 8 -24.20 11.52 6.78
CA LEU A 8 -23.28 11.08 5.72
C LEU A 8 -23.95 10.68 4.42
N ARG A 9 -25.29 10.63 4.33
CA ARG A 9 -26.01 10.07 3.18
C ARG A 9 -25.66 10.81 1.88
N LEU A 10 -25.32 10.04 0.84
CA LEU A 10 -25.11 10.58 -0.51
C LEU A 10 -26.41 10.49 -1.31
N ASP A 11 -26.95 11.64 -1.72
CA ASP A 11 -28.18 11.74 -2.51
C ASP A 11 -27.93 11.44 -4.00
N ALA A 12 -27.54 10.20 -4.30
CA ALA A 12 -27.31 9.74 -5.66
C ALA A 12 -28.61 9.64 -6.47
N THR A 13 -28.57 10.08 -7.72
CA THR A 13 -29.68 10.03 -8.67
C THR A 13 -29.46 8.97 -9.75
N ALA A 14 -30.42 8.81 -10.65
CA ALA A 14 -30.34 7.80 -11.73
C ALA A 14 -29.07 7.94 -12.59
N ILE A 15 -28.60 9.16 -12.85
CA ILE A 15 -27.37 9.37 -13.64
C ILE A 15 -26.14 8.82 -12.90
N ASP A 16 -26.10 8.94 -11.57
CA ASP A 16 -24.99 8.45 -10.75
C ASP A 16 -24.93 6.92 -10.78
N TYR A 17 -26.09 6.26 -10.63
CA TYR A 17 -26.18 4.80 -10.73
C TYR A 17 -25.86 4.28 -12.13
N ILE A 18 -26.21 5.02 -13.19
CA ILE A 18 -25.83 4.65 -14.56
C ILE A 18 -24.31 4.67 -14.73
N ILE A 19 -23.62 5.69 -14.21
CA ILE A 19 -22.15 5.78 -14.28
C ILE A 19 -21.51 4.60 -13.55
N ILE A 20 -21.99 4.28 -12.34
CA ILE A 20 -21.51 3.14 -11.55
C ILE A 20 -21.75 1.82 -12.31
N ALA A 21 -22.95 1.63 -12.87
CA ALA A 21 -23.29 0.44 -13.63
C ALA A 21 -22.42 0.28 -14.89
N LEU A 22 -22.18 1.37 -15.63
CA LEU A 22 -21.28 1.37 -16.78
C LEU A 22 -19.86 0.95 -16.39
N TYR A 23 -19.34 1.48 -15.28
CA TYR A 23 -18.03 1.06 -14.76
C TYR A 23 -17.98 -0.45 -14.48
N PHE A 24 -18.97 -1.02 -13.79
CA PHE A 24 -19.00 -2.46 -13.55
C PHE A 24 -19.10 -3.28 -14.84
N VAL A 25 -19.88 -2.81 -15.83
CA VAL A 25 -19.93 -3.43 -17.16
C VAL A 25 -18.56 -3.44 -17.83
N PHE A 26 -17.81 -2.33 -17.79
CA PHE A 26 -16.46 -2.26 -18.34
C PHE A 26 -15.49 -3.20 -17.62
N VAL A 27 -15.46 -3.18 -16.28
CA VAL A 27 -14.55 -4.02 -15.48
C VAL A 27 -14.83 -5.51 -15.65
N LEU A 28 -16.11 -5.91 -15.60
CA LEU A 28 -16.50 -7.30 -15.83
C LEU A 28 -16.27 -7.70 -17.29
N GLY A 29 -16.49 -6.79 -18.24
CA GLY A 29 -16.21 -6.99 -19.66
C GLY A 29 -14.72 -7.26 -19.94
N ILE A 30 -13.82 -6.45 -19.37
CA ILE A 30 -12.37 -6.68 -19.45
C ILE A 30 -12.01 -8.04 -18.86
N GLY A 31 -12.56 -8.37 -17.67
CA GLY A 31 -12.34 -9.67 -17.04
C GLY A 31 -12.78 -10.86 -17.90
N TYR A 32 -13.96 -10.75 -18.51
CA TYR A 32 -14.50 -11.79 -19.40
C TYR A 32 -13.66 -11.97 -20.67
N LEU A 33 -13.23 -10.87 -21.29
CA LEU A 33 -12.37 -10.91 -22.48
C LEU A 33 -10.98 -11.46 -22.16
N ALA A 34 -10.37 -11.01 -21.06
CA ALA A 34 -9.05 -11.45 -20.62
C ALA A 34 -9.02 -12.94 -20.24
N ARG A 35 -10.12 -13.50 -19.71
CA ARG A 35 -10.24 -14.93 -19.40
C ARG A 35 -9.93 -15.83 -20.60
N ARG A 36 -10.25 -15.38 -21.83
CA ARG A 36 -9.98 -16.15 -23.05
C ARG A 36 -8.49 -16.28 -23.40
N ALA A 37 -7.65 -15.45 -22.79
CA ALA A 37 -6.19 -15.43 -23.01
C ALA A 37 -5.40 -16.20 -21.95
N VAL A 38 -6.03 -16.70 -20.88
CA VAL A 38 -5.34 -17.42 -19.79
C VAL A 38 -5.38 -18.92 -20.04
N SER A 39 -4.23 -19.53 -20.34
CA SER A 39 -4.13 -20.97 -20.67
C SER A 39 -3.28 -21.78 -19.69
N SER A 40 -2.45 -21.13 -18.87
CA SER A 40 -1.51 -21.77 -17.94
C SER A 40 -1.44 -21.06 -16.58
N SER A 41 -0.85 -21.71 -15.57
CA SER A 41 -0.56 -21.11 -14.26
C SER A 41 0.42 -19.91 -14.40
N LEU A 42 1.37 -19.95 -15.34
CA LEU A 42 2.26 -18.83 -15.63
C LEU A 42 1.51 -17.62 -16.22
N ASP A 43 0.52 -17.85 -17.08
CA ASP A 43 -0.37 -16.79 -17.59
C ASP A 43 -1.26 -16.22 -16.47
N PHE A 44 -1.68 -17.08 -15.55
CA PHE A 44 -2.54 -16.72 -14.43
C PHE A 44 -1.80 -15.89 -13.36
N PHE A 45 -0.51 -16.12 -13.10
CA PHE A 45 0.26 -15.45 -12.03
C PHE A 45 1.33 -14.45 -12.48
N LEU A 46 1.72 -14.43 -13.77
CA LEU A 46 2.79 -13.53 -14.27
C LEU A 46 2.45 -12.89 -15.63
N SER A 47 1.24 -13.10 -16.17
CA SER A 47 0.83 -12.58 -17.48
C SER A 47 1.81 -12.92 -18.62
N GLY A 48 2.43 -14.09 -18.56
CA GLY A 48 3.39 -14.53 -19.58
C GLY A 48 4.68 -13.72 -19.68
N ARG A 49 4.94 -12.76 -18.77
CA ARG A 49 6.03 -11.77 -18.90
C ARG A 49 6.03 -11.08 -20.26
N SER A 50 4.91 -10.50 -20.65
CA SER A 50 4.75 -9.86 -21.96
C SER A 50 4.52 -8.35 -21.87
N LEU A 51 4.28 -7.83 -20.67
CA LEU A 51 3.76 -6.48 -20.50
C LEU A 51 4.83 -5.39 -20.65
N PRO A 52 4.50 -4.25 -21.30
CA PRO A 52 5.39 -3.11 -21.40
C PRO A 52 5.49 -2.35 -20.07
N ALA A 53 6.63 -1.69 -19.84
CA ALA A 53 6.96 -1.05 -18.56
C ALA A 53 5.98 0.03 -18.09
N TRP A 54 5.27 0.70 -19.02
CA TRP A 54 4.30 1.73 -18.66
C TRP A 54 2.98 1.13 -18.15
N VAL A 55 2.52 0.00 -18.72
CA VAL A 55 1.34 -0.73 -18.24
C VAL A 55 1.62 -1.27 -16.85
N THR A 56 2.77 -1.93 -16.67
CA THR A 56 3.17 -2.45 -15.36
C THR A 56 3.41 -1.33 -14.37
N GLY A 57 3.93 -0.17 -14.78
CA GLY A 57 4.11 1.00 -13.91
C GLY A 57 2.81 1.63 -13.42
N LEU A 58 1.79 1.73 -14.28
CA LEU A 58 0.46 2.19 -13.89
C LEU A 58 -0.30 1.15 -13.05
N ALA A 59 -0.16 -0.13 -13.36
CA ALA A 59 -0.73 -1.20 -12.55
C ALA A 59 -0.08 -1.27 -11.16
N PHE A 60 1.25 -1.08 -11.08
CA PHE A 60 2.00 -0.99 -9.84
C PHE A 60 1.43 0.10 -8.93
N ILE A 61 1.32 1.35 -9.40
CA ILE A 61 0.72 2.40 -8.56
C ILE A 61 -0.75 2.14 -8.26
N SER A 62 -1.53 1.61 -9.20
CA SER A 62 -2.96 1.39 -9.00
C SER A 62 -3.25 0.30 -7.97
N ALA A 63 -2.41 -0.72 -7.88
CA ALA A 63 -2.52 -1.77 -6.86
C ALA A 63 -2.36 -1.17 -5.46
N ASN A 64 -1.57 -0.11 -5.32
CA ASN A 64 -1.41 0.65 -4.09
C ASN A 64 -2.47 1.76 -3.88
N LEU A 65 -3.07 2.34 -4.95
CA LEU A 65 -4.16 3.32 -4.86
C LEU A 65 -5.49 2.66 -4.38
N GLY A 66 -5.43 1.91 -3.29
CA GLY A 66 -6.55 1.28 -2.61
C GLY A 66 -7.24 2.20 -1.61
N ALA A 67 -8.13 1.63 -0.80
CA ALA A 67 -8.94 2.39 0.15
C ALA A 67 -8.10 3.17 1.18
N ILE A 68 -7.01 2.54 1.58
CA ILE A 68 -5.96 3.09 2.45
C ILE A 68 -5.45 4.42 1.92
N GLU A 69 -5.13 4.45 0.64
CA GLU A 69 -4.49 5.60 0.03
C GLU A 69 -5.45 6.76 -0.13
N ILE A 70 -6.70 6.49 -0.51
CA ILE A 70 -7.66 7.55 -0.78
C ILE A 70 -8.30 8.06 0.51
N MET A 71 -8.91 7.18 1.31
CA MET A 71 -9.58 7.57 2.56
C MET A 71 -8.55 7.88 3.65
N GLY A 72 -7.53 7.03 3.82
CA GLY A 72 -6.54 7.19 4.89
C GLY A 72 -5.66 8.43 4.70
N MET A 73 -5.25 8.75 3.47
CA MET A 73 -4.48 9.98 3.23
C MET A 73 -5.36 11.24 3.27
N SER A 74 -6.65 11.13 2.94
CA SER A 74 -7.61 12.20 3.18
C SER A 74 -7.80 12.44 4.68
N ALA A 75 -7.91 11.38 5.48
CA ALA A 75 -8.00 11.46 6.94
C ALA A 75 -6.75 12.10 7.56
N ASN A 76 -5.56 11.64 7.15
CA ASN A 76 -4.30 12.28 7.54
C ASN A 76 -4.21 13.74 7.07
N GLY A 77 -4.67 14.05 5.86
CA GLY A 77 -4.74 15.43 5.38
C GLY A 77 -5.64 16.29 6.27
N ALA A 78 -6.81 15.79 6.66
CA ALA A 78 -7.73 16.48 7.55
C ALA A 78 -7.14 16.67 8.96
N GLN A 79 -6.44 15.66 9.50
CA GLN A 79 -5.90 15.68 10.86
C GLN A 79 -4.55 16.43 10.97
N TYR A 80 -3.60 16.14 10.09
CA TYR A 80 -2.21 16.60 10.17
C TYR A 80 -1.85 17.65 9.12
N GLY A 81 -2.56 17.72 8.00
CA GLY A 81 -2.24 18.64 6.91
C GLY A 81 -1.10 18.15 6.01
N MET A 82 -0.32 19.10 5.50
CA MET A 82 0.80 18.91 4.57
C MET A 82 1.93 17.99 5.06
N PRO A 83 2.24 17.81 6.37
CA PRO A 83 3.19 16.77 6.81
C PRO A 83 2.89 15.36 6.27
N THR A 84 1.62 15.09 5.93
CA THR A 84 1.17 13.84 5.31
C THR A 84 1.87 13.55 3.97
N VAL A 85 2.36 14.57 3.24
CA VAL A 85 3.07 14.36 1.96
C VAL A 85 4.34 13.51 2.11
N HIS A 86 4.89 13.39 3.33
CA HIS A 86 6.08 12.58 3.59
C HIS A 86 5.85 11.08 3.35
N TYR A 87 4.61 10.60 3.42
CA TYR A 87 4.26 9.24 2.96
C TYR A 87 4.68 8.97 1.51
N PHE A 88 4.70 10.02 0.70
CA PHE A 88 5.00 9.96 -0.73
C PHE A 88 6.44 10.37 -1.00
N TRP A 89 6.81 11.58 -0.58
CA TRP A 89 8.07 12.20 -1.01
C TRP A 89 9.29 11.67 -0.25
N ILE A 90 9.15 11.36 1.03
CA ILE A 90 10.22 10.78 1.86
C ILE A 90 10.09 9.26 1.94
N GLY A 91 8.86 8.75 1.96
CA GLY A 91 8.53 7.34 2.00
C GLY A 91 8.55 6.64 0.65
N ALA A 92 7.44 6.78 -0.09
CA ALA A 92 7.19 5.95 -1.27
C ALA A 92 8.22 6.13 -2.39
N ILE A 93 8.51 7.36 -2.80
CA ILE A 93 9.33 7.61 -3.99
C ILE A 93 10.76 7.07 -3.80
N PRO A 94 11.51 7.41 -2.74
CA PRO A 94 12.84 6.83 -2.53
C PRO A 94 12.82 5.29 -2.49
N ALA A 95 11.81 4.70 -1.86
CA ALA A 95 11.65 3.24 -1.78
C ALA A 95 11.39 2.59 -3.15
N MET A 96 10.53 3.19 -3.99
CA MET A 96 10.25 2.74 -5.36
C MET A 96 11.49 2.83 -6.25
N LEU A 97 12.25 3.93 -6.13
CA LEU A 97 13.51 4.09 -6.85
C LEU A 97 14.56 3.05 -6.41
N PHE A 98 14.66 2.81 -5.10
CA PHE A 98 15.51 1.77 -4.54
C PHE A 98 15.13 0.37 -5.05
N LEU A 99 13.83 0.04 -5.04
CA LEU A 99 13.31 -1.20 -5.60
C LEU A 99 13.76 -1.37 -7.06
N GLY A 100 13.50 -0.38 -7.93
CA GLY A 100 13.81 -0.46 -9.35
C GLY A 100 15.31 -0.53 -9.66
N VAL A 101 16.12 0.29 -8.98
CA VAL A 101 17.56 0.38 -9.26
C VAL A 101 18.32 -0.79 -8.66
N VAL A 102 17.99 -1.19 -7.43
CA VAL A 102 18.81 -2.07 -6.60
C VAL A 102 18.22 -3.47 -6.47
N MET A 103 16.94 -3.61 -6.16
CA MET A 103 16.35 -4.91 -5.77
C MET A 103 15.75 -5.70 -6.93
N MET A 104 15.15 -5.02 -7.92
CA MET A 104 14.57 -5.67 -9.10
C MET A 104 15.55 -6.56 -9.88
N PRO A 105 16.85 -6.22 -10.03
CA PRO A 105 17.84 -7.15 -10.57
C PRO A 105 17.86 -8.52 -9.88
N PHE A 106 17.69 -8.55 -8.55
CA PHE A 106 17.69 -9.78 -7.76
C PHE A 106 16.35 -10.50 -7.83
N TYR A 107 15.23 -9.79 -7.68
CA TYR A 107 13.91 -10.42 -7.78
C TYR A 107 13.66 -11.02 -9.17
N TYR A 108 13.90 -10.23 -10.22
CA TYR A 108 13.68 -10.68 -11.59
C TYR A 108 14.71 -11.72 -12.01
N GLY A 109 15.97 -11.58 -11.59
CA GLY A 109 17.05 -12.52 -11.89
C GLY A 109 16.90 -13.88 -11.21
N SER A 110 16.45 -13.90 -9.94
CA SER A 110 16.28 -15.14 -9.16
C SER A 110 15.07 -15.99 -9.57
N LYS A 111 14.15 -15.42 -10.36
CA LYS A 111 12.91 -16.07 -10.82
C LYS A 111 12.05 -16.63 -9.68
N VAL A 112 12.12 -16.03 -8.50
CA VAL A 112 11.23 -16.37 -7.37
C VAL A 112 9.79 -15.96 -7.69
N ARG A 113 8.85 -16.73 -7.16
CA ARG A 113 7.40 -16.55 -7.32
C ARG A 113 6.77 -15.80 -6.14
N SER A 114 7.50 -15.58 -5.05
CA SER A 114 7.06 -14.81 -3.87
C SER A 114 8.25 -14.28 -3.06
N VAL A 115 8.03 -13.25 -2.23
CA VAL A 115 9.04 -12.80 -1.23
C VAL A 115 9.36 -13.92 -0.22
N PRO A 116 8.36 -14.67 0.31
CA PRO A 116 8.66 -15.86 1.10
C PRO A 116 9.57 -16.85 0.36
N GLU A 117 9.37 -17.13 -0.92
CA GLU A 117 10.26 -18.04 -1.66
C GLU A 117 11.72 -17.53 -1.66
N PHE A 118 11.95 -16.22 -1.77
CA PHE A 118 13.28 -15.65 -1.60
C PHE A 118 13.86 -15.96 -0.21
N MET A 119 13.07 -15.76 0.85
CA MET A 119 13.47 -16.12 2.23
C MET A 119 13.80 -17.60 2.37
N LEU A 120 13.03 -18.49 1.72
CA LEU A 120 13.34 -19.92 1.73
C LEU A 120 14.70 -20.21 1.11
N ARG A 121 14.99 -19.63 -0.06
CA ARG A 121 16.28 -19.85 -0.73
C ARG A 121 17.42 -19.28 0.12
N ARG A 122 17.26 -18.07 0.67
CA ARG A 122 18.31 -17.38 1.43
C ARG A 122 18.56 -17.96 2.83
N PHE A 123 17.51 -18.34 3.55
CA PHE A 123 17.57 -18.66 4.98
C PHE A 123 16.97 -20.02 5.35
N GLY A 124 16.26 -20.68 4.43
CA GLY A 124 15.66 -22.00 4.66
C GLY A 124 14.26 -21.94 5.29
N LYS A 125 13.76 -23.11 5.70
CA LYS A 125 12.36 -23.33 6.06
C LYS A 125 11.86 -22.51 7.26
N PRO A 126 12.62 -22.34 8.36
CA PRO A 126 12.13 -21.57 9.51
C PRO A 126 11.81 -20.12 9.16
N ALA A 127 12.74 -19.42 8.51
CA ALA A 127 12.54 -18.03 8.08
C ALA A 127 11.42 -17.91 7.05
N HIS A 128 11.31 -18.90 6.16
CA HIS A 128 10.20 -18.97 5.20
C HIS A 128 8.84 -19.07 5.88
N LEU A 129 8.68 -19.97 6.86
CA LEU A 129 7.41 -20.15 7.58
C LEU A 129 7.04 -18.93 8.40
N VAL A 130 7.99 -18.36 9.16
CA VAL A 130 7.75 -17.13 9.93
C VAL A 130 7.27 -16.02 9.00
N ASN A 131 8.00 -15.77 7.91
CA ASN A 131 7.62 -14.74 6.96
C ASN A 131 6.27 -15.02 6.28
N ALA A 132 6.02 -16.26 5.83
CA ALA A 132 4.78 -16.62 5.15
C ALA A 132 3.55 -16.44 6.06
N ILE A 133 3.64 -16.86 7.32
CA ILE A 133 2.54 -16.73 8.29
C ILE A 133 2.33 -15.25 8.65
N SER A 134 3.40 -14.52 8.96
CA SER A 134 3.34 -13.09 9.28
C SER A 134 2.75 -12.28 8.13
N PHE A 135 3.20 -12.54 6.90
CA PHE A 135 2.68 -11.87 5.71
C PHE A 135 1.21 -12.23 5.46
N ALA A 136 0.84 -13.52 5.52
CA ALA A 136 -0.55 -13.93 5.34
C ALA A 136 -1.50 -13.28 6.36
N LEU A 137 -1.08 -13.19 7.63
CA LEU A 137 -1.83 -12.49 8.67
C LEU A 137 -1.98 -10.99 8.36
N ALA A 138 -0.89 -10.32 7.99
CA ALA A 138 -0.91 -8.92 7.61
C ALA A 138 -1.88 -8.65 6.45
N GLN A 139 -1.82 -9.47 5.39
CA GLN A 139 -2.68 -9.29 4.21
C GLN A 139 -4.18 -9.38 4.55
N VAL A 140 -4.58 -10.26 5.47
CA VAL A 140 -6.00 -10.39 5.83
C VAL A 140 -6.46 -9.25 6.75
N LEU A 141 -5.62 -8.80 7.68
CA LEU A 141 -5.92 -7.62 8.52
C LEU A 141 -6.10 -6.37 7.65
N ILE A 142 -5.20 -6.16 6.68
CA ILE A 142 -5.27 -5.06 5.71
C ILE A 142 -6.48 -5.22 4.78
N ALA A 143 -6.84 -6.45 4.38
CA ALA A 143 -8.07 -6.71 3.64
C ALA A 143 -9.31 -6.35 4.47
N GLY A 144 -9.31 -6.59 5.78
CA GLY A 144 -10.37 -6.15 6.70
C GLY A 144 -10.59 -4.64 6.67
N VAL A 145 -9.50 -3.85 6.70
CA VAL A 145 -9.56 -2.38 6.59
C VAL A 145 -10.19 -1.95 5.26
N ASN A 146 -9.72 -2.50 4.14
CA ASN A 146 -10.26 -2.16 2.83
C ASN A 146 -11.75 -2.57 2.69
N LEU A 147 -12.13 -3.70 3.28
CA LEU A 147 -13.51 -4.19 3.27
C LEU A 147 -14.42 -3.30 4.13
N PHE A 148 -13.95 -2.87 5.30
CA PHE A 148 -14.67 -1.92 6.15
C PHE A 148 -14.92 -0.60 5.42
N LEU A 149 -13.88 -0.02 4.80
CA LEU A 149 -13.99 1.21 4.03
C LEU A 149 -14.99 1.09 2.87
N LEU A 150 -14.95 -0.04 2.15
CA LEU A 150 -15.92 -0.32 1.10
C LEU A 150 -17.35 -0.46 1.62
N ALA A 151 -17.52 -1.07 2.78
CA ALA A 151 -18.80 -1.15 3.45
C ALA A 151 -19.32 0.23 3.87
N THR A 152 -18.45 1.13 4.33
CA THR A 152 -18.83 2.52 4.67
C THR A 152 -19.43 3.23 3.47
N ILE A 153 -18.85 3.08 2.27
CA ILE A 153 -19.43 3.65 1.04
C ILE A 153 -20.80 3.08 0.74
N VAL A 154 -20.96 1.75 0.81
CA VAL A 154 -22.25 1.11 0.56
C VAL A 154 -23.30 1.57 1.58
N ASN A 155 -22.92 1.69 2.85
CA ASN A 155 -23.78 2.22 3.91
C ASN A 155 -24.21 3.65 3.63
N VAL A 156 -23.27 4.52 3.25
CA VAL A 156 -23.51 5.93 2.97
C VAL A 156 -24.34 6.14 1.70
N LEU A 157 -24.13 5.32 0.67
CA LEU A 157 -24.86 5.41 -0.60
C LEU A 157 -26.28 4.86 -0.50
N LEU A 158 -26.47 3.72 0.18
CA LEU A 158 -27.74 2.99 0.17
C LEU A 158 -28.53 3.11 1.49
N GLY A 159 -27.92 3.65 2.55
CA GLY A 159 -28.49 3.71 3.89
C GLY A 159 -28.57 2.34 4.60
N TRP A 160 -27.89 1.32 4.07
CA TRP A 160 -27.96 -0.04 4.63
C TRP A 160 -27.12 -0.16 5.90
N PRO A 161 -27.53 -0.94 6.92
CA PRO A 161 -26.71 -1.16 8.11
C PRO A 161 -25.28 -1.60 7.74
N ILE A 162 -24.28 -1.11 8.47
CA ILE A 162 -22.87 -1.33 8.12
C ILE A 162 -22.52 -2.83 8.00
N TRP A 163 -23.07 -3.68 8.86
CA TRP A 163 -22.84 -5.13 8.79
C TRP A 163 -23.39 -5.78 7.50
N VAL A 164 -24.54 -5.31 7.01
CA VAL A 164 -25.09 -5.74 5.70
C VAL A 164 -24.17 -5.26 4.59
N SER A 165 -23.73 -4.01 4.69
CA SER A 165 -22.83 -3.38 3.72
C SER A 165 -21.49 -4.13 3.62
N VAL A 166 -20.94 -4.63 4.74
CA VAL A 166 -19.74 -5.48 4.77
C VAL A 166 -19.97 -6.78 4.01
N ILE A 167 -21.10 -7.46 4.24
CA ILE A 167 -21.42 -8.72 3.55
C ILE A 167 -21.57 -8.48 2.04
N VAL A 168 -22.28 -7.43 1.65
CA VAL A 168 -22.49 -7.08 0.24
C VAL A 168 -21.17 -6.70 -0.43
N ALA A 169 -20.35 -5.88 0.22
CA ALA A 169 -19.01 -5.53 -0.24
C ALA A 169 -18.16 -6.79 -0.45
N ALA A 170 -18.20 -7.75 0.48
CA ALA A 170 -17.49 -9.01 0.37
C ALA A 170 -17.98 -9.86 -0.82
N LEU A 171 -19.29 -9.91 -1.07
CA LEU A 171 -19.87 -10.60 -2.23
C LEU A 171 -19.46 -9.96 -3.55
N ILE A 172 -19.47 -8.62 -3.63
CA ILE A 172 -18.98 -7.87 -4.79
C ILE A 172 -17.51 -8.23 -5.04
N VAL A 173 -16.70 -8.22 -3.98
CA VAL A 173 -15.27 -8.54 -4.08
C VAL A 173 -15.02 -9.97 -4.54
N LEU A 174 -15.72 -10.95 -3.96
CA LEU A 174 -15.61 -12.36 -4.37
C LEU A 174 -16.01 -12.58 -5.82
N SER A 175 -17.06 -11.89 -6.28
CA SER A 175 -17.57 -12.05 -7.65
C SER A 175 -16.52 -11.71 -8.70
N TYR A 176 -15.74 -10.63 -8.52
CA TYR A 176 -14.77 -10.24 -9.54
C TYR A 176 -13.42 -10.98 -9.39
N ILE A 177 -12.96 -11.25 -8.16
CA ILE A 177 -11.67 -11.94 -7.93
C ILE A 177 -11.71 -13.36 -8.50
N THR A 178 -12.84 -14.06 -8.34
CA THR A 178 -12.98 -15.45 -8.81
C THR A 178 -13.04 -15.57 -10.34
N LEU A 179 -13.41 -14.51 -11.06
CA LEU A 179 -13.61 -14.53 -12.51
C LEU A 179 -12.37 -14.16 -13.34
N GLY A 180 -11.44 -13.34 -12.81
CA GLY A 180 -10.46 -12.62 -13.63
C GLY A 180 -9.05 -13.20 -13.79
N GLY A 181 -8.44 -13.78 -12.74
CA GLY A 181 -6.98 -14.06 -12.73
C GLY A 181 -6.11 -12.79 -12.82
N LEU A 182 -4.78 -12.91 -12.70
CA LEU A 182 -3.89 -11.73 -12.57
C LEU A 182 -3.84 -10.86 -13.84
N SER A 183 -3.89 -11.45 -15.03
CA SER A 183 -3.84 -10.68 -16.28
C SER A 183 -5.04 -9.73 -16.41
N ALA A 184 -6.25 -10.21 -16.10
CA ALA A 184 -7.43 -9.35 -16.04
C ALA A 184 -7.31 -8.28 -14.94
N ALA A 185 -6.73 -8.65 -13.79
CA ALA A 185 -6.50 -7.72 -12.69
C ALA A 185 -5.58 -6.56 -13.12
N ILE A 186 -4.48 -6.83 -13.84
CA ILE A 186 -3.55 -5.79 -14.30
C ILE A 186 -4.22 -4.82 -15.28
N TYR A 187 -5.03 -5.30 -16.22
CA TYR A 187 -5.75 -4.40 -17.14
C TYR A 187 -6.82 -3.57 -16.41
N ASN A 188 -7.53 -4.19 -15.45
CA ASN A 188 -8.47 -3.46 -14.59
C ASN A 188 -7.77 -2.42 -13.73
N GLU A 189 -6.59 -2.73 -13.18
CA GLU A 189 -5.77 -1.80 -12.40
C GLU A 189 -5.41 -0.55 -13.23
N VAL A 190 -4.98 -0.71 -14.49
CA VAL A 190 -4.69 0.46 -15.35
C VAL A 190 -5.93 1.32 -15.59
N LEU A 191 -7.08 0.71 -15.84
CA LEU A 191 -8.35 1.44 -15.97
C LEU A 191 -8.70 2.17 -14.66
N GLN A 192 -8.62 1.47 -13.53
CA GLN A 192 -8.95 1.99 -12.21
C GLN A 192 -8.08 3.19 -11.85
N PHE A 193 -6.79 3.19 -12.19
CA PHE A 193 -5.92 4.37 -12.03
C PHE A 193 -6.53 5.63 -12.68
N PHE A 194 -6.94 5.54 -13.94
CA PHE A 194 -7.51 6.70 -14.64
C PHE A 194 -8.88 7.10 -14.08
N VAL A 195 -9.71 6.13 -13.68
CA VAL A 195 -11.02 6.40 -13.05
C VAL A 195 -10.83 7.12 -11.71
N ILE A 196 -9.87 6.71 -10.89
CA ILE A 196 -9.55 7.35 -9.60
C ILE A 196 -9.09 8.80 -9.82
N VAL A 197 -8.18 9.03 -10.76
CA VAL A 197 -7.70 10.39 -11.08
C VAL A 197 -8.86 11.26 -11.60
N ALA A 198 -9.70 10.73 -12.50
CA ALA A 198 -10.86 11.43 -13.03
C ALA A 198 -11.91 11.74 -11.96
N ALA A 199 -12.01 10.92 -10.91
CA ALA A 199 -12.90 11.12 -9.78
C ALA A 199 -12.40 12.20 -8.81
N LEU A 200 -11.12 12.15 -8.42
CA LEU A 200 -10.59 12.96 -7.33
C LEU A 200 -10.02 14.32 -7.77
N LEU A 201 -9.51 14.42 -9.00
CA LEU A 201 -8.96 15.68 -9.50
C LEU A 201 -10.03 16.78 -9.57
N PRO A 202 -11.23 16.55 -10.16
CA PRO A 202 -12.29 17.57 -10.17
C PRO A 202 -12.74 17.97 -8.76
N LEU A 203 -12.88 17.00 -7.84
CA LEU A 203 -13.24 17.26 -6.44
C LEU A 203 -12.24 18.21 -5.78
N THR A 204 -10.94 17.97 -5.98
CA THR A 204 -9.87 18.85 -5.47
C THR A 204 -9.99 20.25 -6.04
N LEU A 205 -10.18 20.39 -7.36
CA LEU A 205 -10.25 21.68 -8.03
C LEU A 205 -11.49 22.48 -7.60
N VAL A 206 -12.65 21.84 -7.49
CA VAL A 206 -13.88 22.45 -6.98
C VAL A 206 -13.71 22.87 -5.52
N GLY A 207 -13.11 22.02 -4.70
CA GLY A 207 -12.79 22.32 -3.30
C GLY A 207 -11.87 23.54 -3.16
N LEU A 208 -10.78 23.59 -3.94
CA LEU A 208 -9.86 24.73 -3.98
C LEU A 208 -10.60 26.01 -4.41
N HIS A 209 -11.44 25.93 -5.44
CA HIS A 209 -12.24 27.08 -5.87
C HIS A 209 -13.17 27.56 -4.75
N LYS A 210 -13.82 26.65 -4.01
CA LYS A 210 -14.73 26.97 -2.88
C LYS A 210 -14.03 27.68 -1.73
N VAL A 211 -12.76 27.38 -1.47
CA VAL A 211 -11.98 28.05 -0.41
C VAL A 211 -11.30 29.35 -0.86
N GLY A 212 -11.43 29.74 -2.13
CA GLY A 212 -10.77 30.95 -2.66
C GLY A 212 -9.38 30.69 -3.25
N GLY A 213 -9.13 29.48 -3.73
CA GLY A 213 -7.84 29.04 -4.27
C GLY A 213 -6.86 28.59 -3.19
N TRP A 214 -5.59 28.43 -3.57
CA TRP A 214 -4.53 27.97 -2.65
C TRP A 214 -4.34 28.92 -1.47
N GLN A 215 -4.32 30.24 -1.71
CA GLN A 215 -4.15 31.22 -0.63
C GLN A 215 -5.33 31.18 0.35
N GLY A 216 -6.56 31.09 -0.14
CA GLY A 216 -7.73 30.97 0.72
C GLY A 216 -7.75 29.67 1.54
N LEU A 217 -7.18 28.57 1.01
CA LEU A 217 -6.94 27.36 1.80
C LEU A 217 -5.94 27.63 2.94
N VAL A 218 -4.79 28.25 2.63
CA VAL A 218 -3.77 28.61 3.62
C VAL A 218 -4.36 29.47 4.73
N ASP A 219 -5.13 30.50 4.39
CA ASP A 219 -5.71 31.44 5.34
C ASP A 219 -6.70 30.72 6.28
N LYS A 220 -7.57 29.87 5.73
CA LYS A 220 -8.55 29.10 6.52
C LYS A 220 -7.89 28.06 7.41
N VAL A 221 -6.89 27.34 6.92
CA VAL A 221 -6.16 26.34 7.70
C VAL A 221 -5.40 27.02 8.84
N THR A 222 -4.76 28.17 8.57
CA THR A 222 -4.03 28.94 9.58
C THR A 222 -4.94 29.44 10.70
N ALA A 223 -6.21 29.74 10.39
CA ALA A 223 -7.23 30.11 11.38
C ALA A 223 -7.87 28.90 12.11
N SER A 224 -7.59 27.67 11.68
CA SER A 224 -8.16 26.43 12.24
C SER A 224 -7.22 25.77 13.27
N PRO A 225 -7.70 24.81 14.08
CA PRO A 225 -6.86 24.06 15.00
C PRO A 225 -5.65 23.41 14.30
N GLY A 226 -4.45 23.65 14.85
CA GLY A 226 -3.15 23.24 14.31
C GLY A 226 -2.42 24.32 13.50
N GLY A 227 -3.12 25.38 13.07
CA GLY A 227 -2.52 26.61 12.55
C GLY A 227 -1.68 26.43 11.29
N SER A 228 -0.73 27.34 11.08
CA SER A 228 0.11 27.40 9.88
C SER A 228 1.01 26.19 9.68
N GLU A 229 1.34 25.44 10.74
CA GLU A 229 2.17 24.23 10.65
C GLU A 229 1.54 23.16 9.75
N GLN A 230 0.21 23.12 9.63
CA GLN A 230 -0.48 22.18 8.75
C GLN A 230 -0.34 22.50 7.26
N MET A 231 0.18 23.68 6.89
CA MET A 231 0.49 24.01 5.48
C MET A 231 1.97 23.82 5.13
N SER A 232 2.80 23.45 6.11
CA SER A 232 4.20 23.11 5.92
C SER A 232 4.41 21.60 6.03
N ALA A 233 5.22 21.01 5.16
CA ALA A 233 5.58 19.59 5.32
C ALA A 233 6.51 19.38 6.53
N TRP A 234 7.37 20.35 6.86
CA TRP A 234 8.30 20.26 7.98
C TRP A 234 7.90 21.20 9.14
N PRO A 235 8.21 20.84 10.40
CA PRO A 235 8.95 19.64 10.84
C PRO A 235 8.09 18.38 10.99
N GLY A 236 6.76 18.48 10.80
CA GLY A 236 5.83 17.35 10.89
C GLY A 236 5.58 16.82 12.31
N ASN A 237 5.75 17.67 13.33
CA ASN A 237 5.63 17.31 14.75
C ASN A 237 4.27 16.66 15.09
N ALA A 238 3.18 17.18 14.53
CA ALA A 238 1.85 16.61 14.76
C ALA A 238 1.70 15.19 14.20
N LEU A 239 2.31 14.90 13.05
CA LEU A 239 2.28 13.58 12.43
C LEU A 239 3.15 12.57 13.20
N SER A 240 4.35 12.99 13.58
CA SER A 240 5.34 12.15 14.24
C SER A 240 5.15 12.04 15.76
N GLY A 241 4.31 12.88 16.35
CA GLY A 241 4.08 12.95 17.78
C GLY A 241 5.21 13.57 18.60
N PHE A 242 6.34 13.94 17.99
CA PHE A 242 7.48 14.50 18.71
C PHE A 242 7.33 16.01 18.88
N GLY A 243 7.39 16.49 20.13
CA GLY A 243 7.46 17.93 20.41
C GLY A 243 8.79 18.59 19.99
N ASN A 244 9.84 17.78 19.77
CA ASN A 244 11.13 18.26 19.27
C ASN A 244 11.23 18.05 17.75
N SER A 245 11.44 19.15 17.01
CA SER A 245 11.50 19.13 15.55
C SER A 245 12.59 18.23 14.97
N PHE A 246 13.75 18.13 15.64
CA PHE A 246 14.83 17.25 15.17
C PHE A 246 14.45 15.76 15.32
N LEU A 247 13.85 15.38 16.46
CA LEU A 247 13.33 14.03 16.65
C LEU A 247 12.18 13.71 15.69
N SER A 248 11.31 14.69 15.40
CA SER A 248 10.25 14.54 14.40
C SER A 248 10.83 14.20 13.02
N VAL A 249 11.83 14.97 12.57
CA VAL A 249 12.51 14.72 11.29
C VAL A 249 13.16 13.34 11.28
N ILE A 250 13.81 12.91 12.37
CA ILE A 250 14.35 11.55 12.49
C ILE A 250 13.23 10.50 12.38
N GLY A 251 12.13 10.67 13.12
CA GLY A 251 10.99 9.75 13.08
C GLY A 251 10.39 9.62 11.68
N ILE A 252 10.29 10.73 10.95
CA ILE A 252 9.77 10.77 9.58
C ILE A 252 10.77 10.17 8.59
N VAL A 253 12.04 10.57 8.62
CA VAL A 253 13.03 10.11 7.63
C VAL A 253 13.44 8.66 7.87
N PHE A 254 13.71 8.29 9.13
CA PHE A 254 14.14 6.94 9.47
C PHE A 254 12.96 5.99 9.65
N GLY A 255 12.00 6.33 10.53
CA GLY A 255 10.86 5.46 10.85
C GLY A 255 9.89 5.30 9.68
N LEU A 256 9.25 6.40 9.26
CA LEU A 256 8.31 6.39 8.14
C LEU A 256 9.01 6.13 6.80
N GLY A 257 10.06 6.88 6.50
CA GLY A 257 10.76 6.87 5.22
C GLY A 257 11.53 5.58 4.99
N PHE A 258 12.69 5.46 5.65
CA PHE A 258 13.62 4.38 5.41
C PHE A 258 13.12 3.00 5.86
N VAL A 259 12.41 2.89 6.99
CA VAL A 259 12.01 1.59 7.52
C VAL A 259 10.63 1.16 7.00
N LEU A 260 9.57 1.91 7.35
CA LEU A 260 8.20 1.51 7.01
C LEU A 260 7.97 1.52 5.49
N SER A 261 8.34 2.60 4.81
CA SER A 261 8.06 2.72 3.38
C SER A 261 8.93 1.79 2.55
N PHE A 262 10.22 1.65 2.85
CA PHE A 262 11.02 0.64 2.13
C PHE A 262 10.51 -0.77 2.45
N GLY A 263 10.14 -1.06 3.69
CA GLY A 263 9.52 -2.34 4.00
C GLY A 263 8.26 -2.60 3.20
N TYR A 264 7.36 -1.64 3.09
CA TYR A 264 6.17 -1.79 2.24
C TYR A 264 6.54 -1.98 0.76
N TRP A 265 7.19 -1.00 0.14
CA TRP A 265 7.39 -1.00 -1.32
C TRP A 265 8.34 -2.08 -1.80
N THR A 266 9.31 -2.50 -0.98
CA THR A 266 10.33 -3.44 -1.42
C THR A 266 10.03 -4.88 -1.06
N THR A 267 9.24 -5.14 -0.01
CA THR A 267 8.95 -6.51 0.45
C THR A 267 7.50 -6.94 0.24
N ASN A 268 6.58 -6.01 -0.04
CA ASN A 268 5.22 -6.38 -0.40
C ASN A 268 5.18 -7.01 -1.79
N PHE A 269 4.88 -8.31 -1.82
CA PHE A 269 4.96 -9.08 -3.05
C PHE A 269 3.90 -8.67 -4.08
N VAL A 270 2.77 -8.09 -3.66
CA VAL A 270 1.78 -7.49 -4.57
C VAL A 270 2.49 -6.59 -5.58
N GLU A 271 3.22 -5.60 -5.09
CA GLU A 271 3.86 -4.57 -5.90
C GLU A 271 4.98 -5.16 -6.76
N VAL A 272 5.85 -5.96 -6.15
CA VAL A 272 6.96 -6.60 -6.85
C VAL A 272 6.45 -7.52 -7.97
N GLN A 273 5.32 -8.20 -7.79
CA GLN A 273 4.74 -9.10 -8.78
C GLN A 273 4.36 -8.37 -10.09
N ARG A 274 3.88 -7.12 -10.02
CA ARG A 274 3.55 -6.33 -11.23
C ARG A 274 4.81 -6.01 -12.03
N ALA A 275 5.91 -5.68 -11.34
CA ALA A 275 7.21 -5.50 -11.99
C ALA A 275 7.75 -6.81 -12.59
N MET A 276 7.48 -7.95 -11.95
CA MET A 276 7.87 -9.28 -12.44
C MET A 276 7.07 -9.76 -13.66
N ALA A 277 5.89 -9.19 -13.92
CA ALA A 277 5.07 -9.46 -15.11
C ALA A 277 5.57 -8.71 -16.38
N SER A 278 6.58 -7.86 -16.24
CA SER A 278 7.15 -7.12 -17.35
C SER A 278 7.98 -8.01 -18.29
N ARG A 279 8.12 -7.55 -19.54
CA ARG A 279 8.74 -8.34 -20.62
C ARG A 279 10.23 -8.63 -20.51
N ASN A 280 10.97 -7.82 -19.77
CA ASN A 280 12.42 -7.98 -19.62
C ASN A 280 12.94 -7.24 -18.38
N MET A 281 14.20 -7.49 -18.01
CA MET A 281 14.84 -6.88 -16.84
C MET A 281 14.76 -5.34 -16.86
N SER A 282 14.97 -4.72 -18.02
CA SER A 282 14.89 -3.26 -18.18
C SER A 282 13.49 -2.72 -17.85
N ALA A 283 12.45 -3.39 -18.33
CA ALA A 283 11.07 -3.05 -18.04
C ALA A 283 10.72 -3.31 -16.56
N ALA A 284 11.24 -4.38 -15.97
CA ALA A 284 11.03 -4.73 -14.57
C ALA A 284 11.59 -3.65 -13.65
N ARG A 285 12.82 -3.20 -13.89
CA ARG A 285 13.47 -2.12 -13.15
C ARG A 285 12.76 -0.77 -13.34
N ARG A 286 12.30 -0.49 -14.56
CA ARG A 286 11.56 0.75 -14.87
C ARG A 286 10.15 0.78 -14.33
N THR A 287 9.54 -0.36 -14.03
CA THR A 287 8.16 -0.42 -13.53
C THR A 287 7.93 0.49 -12.31
N PRO A 288 8.64 0.30 -11.18
CA PRO A 288 8.46 1.17 -10.02
C PRO A 288 8.93 2.62 -10.27
N ILE A 289 9.93 2.81 -11.15
CA ILE A 289 10.46 4.15 -11.48
C ILE A 289 9.48 4.95 -12.37
N ILE A 290 8.78 4.29 -13.29
CA ILE A 290 7.71 4.93 -14.07
C ILE A 290 6.55 5.26 -13.14
N GLY A 291 6.23 4.36 -12.20
CA GLY A 291 5.21 4.60 -11.19
C GLY A 291 5.51 5.79 -10.27
N SER A 292 6.79 6.10 -9.99
CA SER A 292 7.12 7.22 -9.08
C SER A 292 6.74 8.59 -9.63
N PHE A 293 6.69 8.77 -10.95
CA PHE A 293 6.28 10.03 -11.60
C PHE A 293 4.82 10.42 -11.31
N PRO A 294 3.79 9.61 -11.59
CA PRO A 294 2.43 9.94 -11.17
C PRO A 294 2.29 9.93 -9.64
N LYS A 295 2.96 8.99 -8.92
CA LYS A 295 2.85 8.88 -7.47
C LYS A 295 3.27 10.17 -6.74
N MET A 296 4.22 10.94 -7.26
CA MET A 296 4.62 12.22 -6.64
C MET A 296 3.53 13.29 -6.65
N PHE A 297 2.55 13.19 -7.56
CA PHE A 297 1.44 14.14 -7.68
C PHE A 297 0.14 13.63 -7.05
N VAL A 298 0.06 12.34 -6.69
CA VAL A 298 -1.09 11.76 -5.97
C VAL A 298 -1.45 12.54 -4.69
N PRO A 299 -0.49 13.05 -3.87
CA PRO A 299 -0.78 13.91 -2.73
C PRO A 299 -1.78 15.04 -3.02
N PHE A 300 -1.70 15.65 -4.20
CA PHE A 300 -2.57 16.76 -4.57
C PHE A 300 -4.03 16.36 -4.74
N ILE A 301 -4.32 15.08 -5.02
CA ILE A 301 -5.68 14.60 -5.23
C ILE A 301 -6.20 13.72 -4.08
N VAL A 302 -5.35 13.33 -3.12
CA VAL A 302 -5.79 12.53 -1.94
C VAL A 302 -5.59 13.25 -0.60
N ILE A 303 -4.56 14.09 -0.43
CA ILE A 303 -4.33 14.81 0.83
C ILE A 303 -5.06 16.15 0.82
N ILE A 304 -4.92 16.92 -0.26
CA ILE A 304 -5.50 18.26 -0.36
C ILE A 304 -7.02 18.26 -0.18
N PRO A 305 -7.81 17.33 -0.76
CA PRO A 305 -9.24 17.21 -0.44
C PRO A 305 -9.50 17.03 1.06
N GLY A 306 -8.72 16.22 1.75
CA GLY A 306 -8.82 16.07 3.21
C GLY A 306 -8.59 17.38 3.97
N ILE A 307 -7.55 18.14 3.59
CA ILE A 307 -7.27 19.47 4.16
C ILE A 307 -8.45 20.42 3.93
N ILE A 308 -8.99 20.44 2.70
CA ILE A 308 -10.15 21.27 2.34
C ILE A 308 -11.37 20.87 3.18
N ALA A 309 -11.64 19.57 3.31
CA ALA A 309 -12.75 19.06 4.09
C ALA A 309 -12.68 19.55 5.54
N ALA A 310 -11.50 19.54 6.16
CA ALA A 310 -11.31 19.95 7.54
C ALA A 310 -11.65 21.43 7.83
N VAL A 311 -11.72 22.28 6.81
CA VAL A 311 -12.04 23.72 6.95
C VAL A 311 -13.33 24.15 6.26
N VAL A 312 -13.91 23.29 5.41
CA VAL A 312 -15.17 23.57 4.69
C VAL A 312 -16.35 22.84 5.29
N VAL A 313 -16.17 21.60 5.75
CA VAL A 313 -17.24 20.75 6.29
C VAL A 313 -17.44 21.07 7.77
N PRO A 314 -18.59 21.63 8.18
CA PRO A 314 -18.82 22.07 9.56
C PRO A 314 -18.66 20.95 10.60
N GLU A 315 -19.17 19.76 10.30
CA GLU A 315 -19.13 18.60 11.20
C GLU A 315 -17.68 18.17 11.48
N LEU A 316 -16.85 18.17 10.43
CA LEU A 316 -15.44 17.80 10.54
C LEU A 316 -14.61 18.91 11.21
N ALA A 317 -14.89 20.18 10.91
CA ALA A 317 -14.25 21.32 11.57
C ALA A 317 -14.55 21.33 13.07
N GLN A 318 -15.78 20.99 13.47
CA GLN A 318 -16.16 20.80 14.88
C GLN A 318 -15.39 19.64 15.50
N PHE A 319 -15.41 18.45 14.88
CA PHE A 319 -14.68 17.28 15.38
C PHE A 319 -13.19 17.58 15.58
N LYS A 320 -12.57 18.29 14.64
CA LYS A 320 -11.17 18.71 14.74
C LYS A 320 -10.91 19.68 15.90
N ALA A 321 -11.86 20.56 16.22
CA ALA A 321 -11.73 21.53 17.30
C ALA A 321 -11.99 20.93 18.69
N THR A 322 -12.91 19.96 18.81
CA THR A 322 -13.39 19.45 20.11
C THR A 322 -12.98 18.01 20.39
N GLY A 323 -12.49 17.26 19.40
CA GLY A 323 -12.27 15.82 19.47
C GLY A 323 -13.54 14.99 19.64
N SER A 324 -14.72 15.59 19.47
CA SER A 324 -16.02 14.97 19.70
C SER A 324 -17.04 15.36 18.64
N GLY A 325 -17.81 14.38 18.17
CA GLY A 325 -18.80 14.58 17.12
C GLY A 325 -19.37 13.24 16.64
N GLU A 326 -20.32 13.31 15.72
CA GLU A 326 -20.89 12.14 15.04
C GLU A 326 -20.04 11.70 13.82
N VAL A 327 -18.99 12.42 13.46
CA VAL A 327 -18.08 12.12 12.34
C VAL A 327 -16.65 12.04 12.82
N ASP A 328 -15.78 11.37 12.06
CA ASP A 328 -14.33 11.33 12.32
C ASP A 328 -13.51 11.70 11.07
N TYR A 329 -12.18 11.59 11.16
CA TYR A 329 -11.29 11.96 10.04
C TYR A 329 -11.44 11.03 8.83
N ASN A 330 -11.87 9.78 9.01
CA ASN A 330 -12.09 8.85 7.90
C ASN A 330 -13.26 9.30 7.01
N ASP A 331 -14.20 10.09 7.55
CA ASP A 331 -15.36 10.61 6.82
C ASP A 331 -15.03 11.82 5.92
N ALA A 332 -13.83 12.40 6.04
CA ALA A 332 -13.48 13.67 5.44
C ALA A 332 -13.75 13.74 3.92
N LEU A 333 -13.36 12.71 3.19
CA LEU A 333 -13.55 12.67 1.75
C LEU A 333 -15.02 12.50 1.36
N LEU A 334 -15.77 11.66 2.08
CA LEU A 334 -17.18 11.40 1.81
C LEU A 334 -18.04 12.64 2.08
N LEU A 335 -17.78 13.34 3.19
CA LEU A 335 -18.44 14.60 3.52
C LEU A 335 -18.15 15.68 2.48
N LEU A 336 -16.90 15.77 2.00
CA LEU A 336 -16.56 16.73 0.95
C LEU A 336 -17.29 16.42 -0.36
N MET A 337 -17.42 15.15 -0.73
CA MET A 337 -18.18 14.74 -1.92
C MET A 337 -19.66 15.08 -1.77
N ARG A 338 -20.26 14.82 -0.60
CA ARG A 338 -21.65 15.19 -0.25
C ARG A 338 -21.90 16.68 -0.46
N ASP A 339 -20.98 17.53 0.02
CA ASP A 339 -21.19 18.98 0.09
C ASP A 339 -20.85 19.72 -1.22
N LEU A 340 -19.94 19.17 -2.04
CA LEU A 340 -19.41 19.88 -3.20
C LEU A 340 -19.82 19.31 -4.55
N LEU A 341 -20.12 18.01 -4.65
CA LEU A 341 -20.34 17.39 -5.95
C LEU A 341 -21.82 17.36 -6.33
N PRO A 342 -22.21 17.95 -7.47
CA PRO A 342 -23.52 17.74 -8.05
C PRO A 342 -23.64 16.32 -8.61
N ASN A 343 -24.88 15.89 -8.83
CA ASN A 343 -25.20 14.64 -9.49
C ASN A 343 -24.52 14.53 -10.86
N GLY A 344 -24.12 13.31 -11.23
CA GLY A 344 -23.21 13.01 -12.33
C GLY A 344 -21.74 13.02 -11.88
N MET A 345 -21.26 14.13 -11.30
CA MET A 345 -19.90 14.18 -10.71
C MET A 345 -19.81 13.35 -9.44
N LEU A 346 -20.88 13.33 -8.64
CA LEU A 346 -20.99 12.48 -7.46
C LEU A 346 -20.89 10.99 -7.85
N GLY A 347 -21.62 10.55 -8.87
CA GLY A 347 -21.54 9.19 -9.40
C GLY A 347 -20.16 8.81 -9.91
N LEU A 348 -19.46 9.72 -10.60
CA LEU A 348 -18.07 9.51 -11.00
C LEU A 348 -17.13 9.37 -9.79
N ALA A 349 -17.32 10.21 -8.77
CA ALA A 349 -16.53 10.17 -7.54
C ALA A 349 -16.72 8.87 -6.77
N ILE A 350 -17.97 8.43 -6.58
CA ILE A 350 -18.31 7.14 -5.97
C ILE A 350 -17.70 5.99 -6.79
N THR A 351 -17.77 6.07 -8.12
CA THR A 351 -17.17 5.08 -9.01
C THR A 351 -15.65 4.99 -8.82
N GLY A 352 -14.96 6.12 -8.70
CA GLY A 352 -13.51 6.16 -8.40
C GLY A 352 -13.17 5.54 -7.05
N LEU A 353 -13.99 5.77 -6.03
CA LEU A 353 -13.81 5.13 -4.73
C LEU A 353 -14.02 3.61 -4.79
N LEU A 354 -15.11 3.15 -5.43
CA LEU A 354 -15.36 1.73 -5.64
C LEU A 354 -14.21 1.08 -6.42
N ALA A 355 -13.71 1.76 -7.45
CA ALA A 355 -12.57 1.32 -8.25
C ALA A 355 -11.30 1.12 -7.44
N SER A 356 -10.94 2.12 -6.63
CA SER A 356 -9.82 2.05 -5.70
C SER A 356 -9.94 0.89 -4.72
N PHE A 357 -11.10 0.75 -4.09
CA PHE A 357 -11.29 -0.24 -3.02
C PHE A 357 -11.27 -1.67 -3.56
N MET A 358 -11.84 -1.86 -4.77
CA MET A 358 -11.70 -3.11 -5.49
C MET A 358 -10.23 -3.42 -5.78
N ALA A 359 -9.43 -2.47 -6.27
CA ALA A 359 -8.00 -2.68 -6.52
C ALA A 359 -7.25 -3.16 -5.25
N GLY A 360 -7.43 -2.46 -4.13
CA GLY A 360 -6.79 -2.79 -2.85
C GLY A 360 -7.24 -4.15 -2.29
N MET A 361 -8.53 -4.48 -2.38
CA MET A 361 -9.04 -5.79 -1.95
C MET A 361 -8.49 -6.92 -2.82
N ALA A 362 -8.43 -6.74 -4.14
CA ALA A 362 -7.89 -7.74 -5.07
C ALA A 362 -6.44 -8.05 -4.73
N ALA A 363 -5.64 -7.01 -4.54
CA ALA A 363 -4.24 -7.09 -4.20
C ALA A 363 -4.02 -7.89 -2.90
N ASN A 364 -4.72 -7.54 -1.83
CA ASN A 364 -4.51 -8.18 -0.53
C ASN A 364 -4.95 -9.65 -0.54
N LEU A 365 -6.13 -9.96 -1.07
CA LEU A 365 -6.64 -11.33 -1.13
C LEU A 365 -5.87 -12.22 -2.11
N SER A 366 -5.39 -11.68 -3.23
CA SER A 366 -4.55 -12.45 -4.18
C SER A 366 -3.17 -12.78 -3.61
N SER A 367 -2.58 -11.86 -2.85
CA SER A 367 -1.32 -12.12 -2.15
C SER A 367 -1.48 -13.09 -0.98
N PHE A 368 -2.56 -12.97 -0.20
CA PHE A 368 -2.92 -13.98 0.78
C PHE A 368 -3.06 -15.36 0.13
N ASN A 369 -3.80 -15.44 -0.98
CA ASN A 369 -3.99 -16.69 -1.72
C ASN A 369 -2.66 -17.29 -2.19
N THR A 370 -1.79 -16.48 -2.78
CA THR A 370 -0.49 -16.94 -3.29
C THR A 370 0.34 -17.56 -2.17
N VAL A 371 0.45 -16.89 -1.02
CA VAL A 371 1.22 -17.39 0.12
C VAL A 371 0.58 -18.64 0.73
N MET A 372 -0.74 -18.64 0.95
CA MET A 372 -1.42 -19.80 1.51
C MET A 372 -1.35 -21.02 0.58
N SER A 373 -1.60 -20.84 -0.72
CA SER A 373 -1.63 -21.94 -1.69
C SER A 373 -0.25 -22.51 -1.98
N TYR A 374 0.73 -21.66 -2.30
CA TYR A 374 2.06 -22.10 -2.73
C TYR A 374 3.06 -22.23 -1.57
N ASP A 375 3.15 -21.19 -0.74
CA ASP A 375 4.19 -21.15 0.29
C ASP A 375 3.84 -22.02 1.49
N ILE A 376 2.55 -22.24 1.77
CA ILE A 376 2.12 -23.04 2.92
C ILE A 376 1.57 -24.40 2.46
N ILE A 377 0.49 -24.42 1.68
CA ILE A 377 -0.22 -25.67 1.34
C ILE A 377 0.64 -26.56 0.44
N GLU A 378 1.05 -26.10 -0.74
CA GLU A 378 1.85 -26.90 -1.68
C GLU A 378 3.18 -27.34 -1.05
N ARG A 379 3.86 -26.41 -0.37
CA ARG A 379 5.22 -26.65 0.12
C ARG A 379 5.29 -27.51 1.39
N TYR A 380 4.31 -27.41 2.29
CA TYR A 380 4.39 -28.08 3.60
C TYR A 380 3.26 -29.07 3.89
N LEU A 381 2.04 -28.83 3.38
CA LEU A 381 0.87 -29.63 3.74
C LEU A 381 0.54 -30.71 2.72
N ILE A 382 0.36 -30.34 1.44
CA ILE A 382 -0.11 -31.24 0.37
C ILE A 382 0.75 -31.04 -0.88
N LYS A 383 1.69 -31.96 -1.09
CA LYS A 383 2.72 -31.91 -2.15
C LYS A 383 2.34 -32.70 -3.39
N ASP A 384 3.01 -32.39 -4.50
CA ASP A 384 3.03 -33.17 -5.75
C ASP A 384 1.66 -33.45 -6.37
N ARG A 385 0.75 -32.47 -6.27
CA ARG A 385 -0.58 -32.55 -6.90
C ARG A 385 -0.59 -31.91 -8.29
N PRO A 386 -1.53 -32.31 -9.17
CA PRO A 386 -1.71 -31.64 -10.47
C PRO A 386 -2.10 -30.17 -10.30
N ASP A 387 -1.74 -29.30 -11.25
CA ASP A 387 -2.05 -27.87 -11.24
C ASP A 387 -3.54 -27.54 -10.95
N ASP A 388 -4.49 -28.34 -11.46
CA ASP A 388 -5.92 -28.15 -11.21
C ASP A 388 -6.29 -28.23 -9.71
N PHE A 389 -5.58 -29.05 -8.93
CA PHE A 389 -5.78 -29.12 -7.49
C PHE A 389 -5.42 -27.81 -6.80
N TYR A 390 -4.28 -27.22 -7.16
CA TYR A 390 -3.81 -25.96 -6.58
C TYR A 390 -4.67 -24.78 -7.04
N LEU A 391 -5.19 -24.81 -8.27
CA LEU A 391 -6.17 -23.82 -8.74
C LEU A 391 -7.48 -23.86 -7.93
N ARG A 392 -8.03 -25.06 -7.67
CA ARG A 392 -9.23 -25.21 -6.83
C ARG A 392 -8.97 -24.80 -5.39
N THR A 393 -7.81 -25.17 -4.85
CA THR A 393 -7.37 -24.79 -3.51
C THR A 393 -7.30 -23.28 -3.39
N GLY A 394 -6.69 -22.60 -4.37
CA GLY A 394 -6.64 -21.14 -4.41
C GLY A 394 -8.03 -20.50 -4.35
N ARG A 395 -9.03 -21.02 -5.08
CA ARG A 395 -10.41 -20.50 -5.01
C ARG A 395 -10.99 -20.60 -3.59
N TRP A 396 -10.81 -21.72 -2.91
CA TRP A 396 -11.25 -21.89 -1.52
C TRP A 396 -10.51 -21.00 -0.54
N VAL A 397 -9.20 -20.85 -0.73
CA VAL A 397 -8.37 -19.94 0.08
C VAL A 397 -8.83 -18.49 -0.08
N THR A 398 -9.21 -18.04 -1.28
CA THR A 398 -9.78 -16.71 -1.49
C THR A 398 -11.11 -16.53 -0.73
N VAL A 399 -11.99 -17.54 -0.76
CA VAL A 399 -13.25 -17.50 0.01
C VAL A 399 -12.96 -17.44 1.51
N ALA A 400 -12.08 -18.30 2.02
CA ALA A 400 -11.69 -18.30 3.43
C ALA A 400 -11.05 -16.97 3.85
N GLY A 401 -10.12 -16.44 3.05
CA GLY A 401 -9.49 -15.14 3.30
C GLY A 401 -10.50 -13.99 3.35
N THR A 402 -11.52 -14.02 2.50
CA THR A 402 -12.60 -13.02 2.54
C THR A 402 -13.45 -13.15 3.80
N LEU A 403 -13.79 -14.37 4.22
CA LEU A 403 -14.54 -14.59 5.47
C LEU A 403 -13.75 -14.12 6.70
N ILE A 404 -12.44 -14.36 6.74
CA ILE A 404 -11.58 -13.83 7.81
C ILE A 404 -11.51 -12.29 7.72
N ALA A 405 -11.42 -11.72 6.51
CA ALA A 405 -11.42 -10.27 6.31
C ALA A 405 -12.68 -9.60 6.88
N ILE A 406 -13.86 -10.22 6.73
CA ILE A 406 -15.11 -9.77 7.37
C ILE A 406 -14.95 -9.68 8.89
N GLY A 407 -14.35 -10.69 9.52
CA GLY A 407 -14.08 -10.67 10.96
C GLY A 407 -13.11 -9.55 11.36
N THR A 408 -12.03 -9.38 10.59
CA THR A 408 -11.02 -8.34 10.87
C THR A 408 -11.51 -6.92 10.58
N ALA A 409 -12.54 -6.73 9.74
CA ALA A 409 -13.15 -5.43 9.49
C ALA A 409 -13.74 -4.80 10.77
N ALA A 410 -14.18 -5.62 11.73
CA ALA A 410 -14.63 -5.13 13.03
C ALA A 410 -13.51 -4.45 13.84
N ILE A 411 -12.26 -4.93 13.72
CA ILE A 411 -11.10 -4.32 14.37
C ILE A 411 -10.86 -2.92 13.78
N ALA A 412 -10.93 -2.80 12.46
CA ALA A 412 -10.74 -1.52 11.76
C ALA A 412 -11.76 -0.47 12.21
N SER A 413 -13.01 -0.87 12.48
CA SER A 413 -14.08 0.04 12.89
C SER A 413 -13.85 0.78 14.22
N GLY A 414 -12.87 0.35 15.03
CA GLY A 414 -12.52 0.98 16.30
C GLY A 414 -11.61 2.20 16.18
N TYR A 415 -11.07 2.51 14.99
CA TYR A 415 -10.07 3.58 14.81
C TYR A 415 -10.69 4.83 14.16
N SER A 416 -10.51 5.99 14.80
CA SER A 416 -10.93 7.31 14.27
C SER A 416 -10.08 7.83 13.11
N ASN A 417 -8.87 7.28 12.96
CA ASN A 417 -8.04 7.40 11.76
C ASN A 417 -7.46 6.01 11.43
N LEU A 418 -7.93 5.42 10.34
CA LEU A 418 -7.51 4.08 9.91
C LEU A 418 -6.04 4.03 9.50
N MET A 419 -5.42 5.16 9.18
CA MET A 419 -4.00 5.19 8.87
C MET A 419 -3.14 4.88 10.09
N ASP A 420 -3.58 5.23 11.30
CA ASP A 420 -2.89 4.89 12.55
C ASP A 420 -2.77 3.37 12.70
N TYR A 421 -3.90 2.68 12.48
CA TYR A 421 -3.95 1.21 12.49
C TYR A 421 -3.04 0.59 11.44
N LEU A 422 -3.04 1.12 10.21
CA LEU A 422 -2.23 0.57 9.12
C LEU A 422 -0.72 0.76 9.36
N GLN A 423 -0.32 1.91 9.90
CA GLN A 423 1.08 2.13 10.26
C GLN A 423 1.54 1.19 11.36
N GLN A 424 0.66 0.88 12.31
CA GLN A 424 0.93 -0.12 13.33
C GLN A 424 1.12 -1.52 12.72
N LEU A 425 0.25 -1.94 11.79
CA LEU A 425 0.41 -3.22 11.10
C LEU A 425 1.74 -3.27 10.32
N PHE A 426 2.10 -2.21 9.59
CA PHE A 426 3.36 -2.15 8.86
C PHE A 426 4.58 -2.18 9.80
N SER A 427 4.47 -1.58 10.98
CA SER A 427 5.49 -1.66 12.02
C SER A 427 5.73 -3.10 12.49
N PHE A 428 4.67 -3.90 12.64
CA PHE A 428 4.76 -5.30 13.09
C PHE A 428 5.32 -6.24 12.02
N PHE A 429 4.90 -6.06 10.77
CA PHE A 429 5.11 -7.06 9.72
C PHE A 429 6.15 -6.64 8.68
N ASN A 430 6.15 -5.38 8.24
CA ASN A 430 6.99 -4.93 7.13
C ASN A 430 8.37 -4.46 7.59
N ALA A 431 8.44 -3.73 8.71
CA ALA A 431 9.70 -3.20 9.25
C ALA A 431 10.75 -4.28 9.57
N PRO A 432 10.44 -5.34 10.34
CA PRO A 432 11.44 -6.38 10.62
C PRO A 432 11.74 -7.22 9.37
N LEU A 433 10.74 -7.50 8.51
CA LEU A 433 11.00 -8.18 7.25
C LEU A 433 12.00 -7.42 6.38
N PHE A 434 11.89 -6.10 6.31
CA PHE A 434 12.83 -5.26 5.59
C PHE A 434 14.26 -5.36 6.13
N ALA A 435 14.44 -5.32 7.45
CA ALA A 435 15.73 -5.47 8.11
C ALA A 435 16.40 -6.80 7.76
N THR A 436 15.67 -7.91 7.93
CA THR A 436 16.13 -9.24 7.54
C THR A 436 16.46 -9.31 6.03
N PHE A 437 15.63 -8.69 5.19
CA PHE A 437 15.80 -8.75 3.73
C PHE A 437 17.03 -7.96 3.25
N ILE A 438 17.18 -6.72 3.69
CA ILE A 438 18.29 -5.85 3.28
C ILE A 438 19.61 -6.42 3.78
N LEU A 439 19.67 -6.88 5.04
CA LEU A 439 20.87 -7.49 5.59
C LEU A 439 21.18 -8.80 4.86
N GLY A 440 20.18 -9.62 4.57
CA GLY A 440 20.31 -10.86 3.81
C GLY A 440 20.83 -10.67 2.38
N MET A 441 20.43 -9.57 1.73
CA MET A 441 20.85 -9.24 0.37
C MET A 441 22.29 -8.70 0.31
N PHE A 442 22.73 -7.92 1.30
CA PHE A 442 24.04 -7.25 1.26
C PHE A 442 25.12 -7.93 2.10
N TRP A 443 24.74 -8.81 3.04
CA TRP A 443 25.69 -9.48 3.93
C TRP A 443 25.71 -10.99 3.74
N LYS A 444 26.81 -11.48 3.13
CA LYS A 444 27.00 -12.91 2.84
C LYS A 444 27.07 -13.80 4.09
N ARG A 445 27.50 -13.26 5.23
CA ARG A 445 27.67 -14.02 6.48
C ARG A 445 26.35 -14.28 7.22
N MET A 446 25.27 -13.56 6.90
CA MET A 446 24.00 -13.74 7.60
C MET A 446 23.50 -15.19 7.48
N THR A 447 23.24 -15.83 8.62
CA THR A 447 22.95 -17.27 8.67
C THR A 447 21.45 -17.56 8.59
N ALA A 448 21.11 -18.83 8.33
CA ALA A 448 19.73 -19.31 8.34
C ALA A 448 19.01 -19.06 9.68
N ALA A 449 19.72 -19.28 10.80
CA ALA A 449 19.20 -19.04 12.14
C ALA A 449 18.97 -17.55 12.40
N ALA A 450 19.91 -16.70 11.99
CA ALA A 450 19.79 -15.26 12.12
C ALA A 450 18.54 -14.73 11.40
N GLY A 451 18.25 -15.22 10.19
CA GLY A 451 17.12 -14.74 9.40
C GLY A 451 15.73 -14.94 10.02
N TRP A 452 15.51 -15.97 10.84
CA TRP A 452 14.22 -16.13 11.52
C TRP A 452 14.22 -15.54 12.93
N ILE A 453 15.34 -15.65 13.66
CA ILE A 453 15.44 -15.08 15.02
C ILE A 453 15.38 -13.56 14.96
N GLY A 454 16.12 -12.94 14.04
CA GLY A 454 16.09 -11.49 13.82
C GLY A 454 14.69 -10.98 13.50
N LEU A 455 14.02 -11.62 12.54
CA LEU A 455 12.64 -11.31 12.15
C LEU A 455 11.68 -11.40 13.35
N VAL A 456 11.69 -12.50 14.10
CA VAL A 456 10.83 -12.70 15.28
C VAL A 456 11.14 -11.67 16.37
N SER A 457 12.42 -11.41 16.66
CA SER A 457 12.83 -10.42 17.65
C SER A 457 12.43 -9.00 17.25
N GLY A 458 12.54 -8.66 15.97
CA GLY A 458 12.08 -7.39 15.43
C GLY A 458 10.56 -7.23 15.56
N THR A 459 9.78 -8.23 15.13
CA THR A 459 8.32 -8.22 15.31
C THR A 459 7.92 -8.09 16.78
N ALA A 460 8.55 -8.85 17.67
CA ALA A 460 8.30 -8.78 19.10
C ALA A 460 8.61 -7.39 19.68
N THR A 461 9.66 -6.73 19.18
CA THR A 461 10.01 -5.36 19.59
C THR A 461 8.96 -4.35 19.14
N ALA A 462 8.47 -4.45 17.90
CA ALA A 462 7.40 -3.57 17.42
C ALA A 462 6.12 -3.73 18.26
N ILE A 463 5.73 -4.98 18.58
CA ILE A 463 4.59 -5.28 19.44
C ILE A 463 4.81 -4.73 20.84
N LEU A 464 6.03 -4.86 21.41
CA LEU A 464 6.36 -4.30 22.71
C LEU A 464 6.19 -2.78 22.72
N VAL A 465 6.71 -2.07 21.71
CA VAL A 465 6.52 -0.61 21.60
C VAL A 465 5.05 -0.24 21.53
N PHE A 466 4.25 -0.97 20.76
CA PHE A 466 2.80 -0.77 20.74
C PHE A 466 2.15 -0.98 22.11
N VAL A 467 2.44 -2.09 22.80
CA VAL A 467 1.89 -2.37 24.13
C VAL A 467 2.31 -1.30 25.13
N LEU A 468 3.55 -0.81 25.08
CA LEU A 468 4.01 0.30 25.92
C LEU A 468 3.30 1.61 25.59
N SER A 469 2.95 1.84 24.32
CA SER A 469 2.18 3.00 23.90
C SER A 469 0.74 2.95 24.43
N GLU A 470 0.06 1.82 24.27
CA GLU A 470 -1.32 1.62 24.75
C GLU A 470 -1.43 1.75 26.28
N ASN A 471 -0.40 1.33 27.01
CA ASN A 471 -0.35 1.47 28.48
C ASN A 471 0.16 2.85 28.94
N GLY A 472 0.35 3.81 28.02
CA GLY A 472 0.77 5.18 28.33
C GLY A 472 2.22 5.34 28.78
N VAL A 473 3.05 4.29 28.67
CA VAL A 473 4.50 4.36 28.97
C VAL A 473 5.23 5.13 27.88
N ILE A 474 4.87 4.89 26.62
CA ILE A 474 5.33 5.68 25.47
C ILE A 474 4.16 6.56 25.04
N ASN A 475 4.14 7.81 25.48
CA ASN A 475 3.08 8.74 25.09
C ASN A 475 3.52 9.56 23.87
N LEU A 476 3.41 8.96 22.68
CA LEU A 476 3.62 9.64 21.41
C LEU A 476 2.28 9.73 20.67
N PRO A 477 1.68 10.92 20.56
CA PRO A 477 0.43 11.08 19.83
C PRO A 477 0.64 10.87 18.32
N GLY A 478 -0.47 10.68 17.61
CA GLY A 478 -0.46 10.42 16.18
C GLY A 478 0.27 9.11 15.83
N GLN A 479 1.11 9.14 14.80
CA GLN A 479 1.72 7.92 14.25
C GLN A 479 3.15 7.68 14.75
N GLY A 480 3.59 8.48 15.73
CA GLY A 480 4.93 8.43 16.32
C GLY A 480 5.29 7.09 16.92
N ALA A 481 4.37 6.49 17.68
CA ALA A 481 4.58 5.18 18.28
C ALA A 481 4.86 4.10 17.22
N SER A 482 4.14 4.12 16.09
CA SER A 482 4.38 3.20 14.98
C SER A 482 5.73 3.44 14.30
N PHE A 483 6.15 4.71 14.14
CA PHE A 483 7.46 5.06 13.57
C PHE A 483 8.61 4.61 14.47
N VAL A 484 8.49 4.82 15.78
CA VAL A 484 9.45 4.34 16.78
C VAL A 484 9.46 2.82 16.83
N GLY A 485 8.30 2.17 16.83
CA GLY A 485 8.18 0.71 16.80
C GLY A 485 8.86 0.11 15.60
N ALA A 486 8.72 0.73 14.42
CA ALA A 486 9.35 0.27 13.19
C ALA A 486 10.86 0.45 13.24
N GLY A 487 11.33 1.64 13.65
CA GLY A 487 12.76 1.92 13.82
C GLY A 487 13.42 0.98 14.83
N ALA A 488 12.77 0.73 15.97
CA ALA A 488 13.25 -0.18 17.00
C ALA A 488 13.28 -1.63 16.49
N ALA A 489 12.23 -2.09 15.81
CA ALA A 489 12.16 -3.42 15.21
C ALA A 489 13.29 -3.64 14.20
N PHE A 490 13.56 -2.65 13.34
CA PHE A 490 14.64 -2.69 12.37
C PHE A 490 16.01 -2.79 13.03
N VAL A 491 16.28 -1.95 14.03
CA VAL A 491 17.56 -1.94 14.75
C VAL A 491 17.76 -3.24 15.52
N VAL A 492 16.74 -3.71 16.24
CA VAL A 492 16.83 -4.96 17.03
C VAL A 492 17.01 -6.16 16.12
N ASP A 493 16.27 -6.27 15.01
CA ASP A 493 16.48 -7.34 14.03
C ASP A 493 17.93 -7.35 13.56
N ILE A 494 18.48 -6.23 13.08
CA ILE A 494 19.88 -6.17 12.62
C ILE A 494 20.85 -6.61 13.72
N LEU A 495 20.71 -6.09 14.95
CA LEU A 495 21.61 -6.43 16.05
C LEU A 495 21.57 -7.93 16.39
N ILE A 496 20.37 -8.50 16.51
CA ILE A 496 20.18 -9.91 16.81
C ILE A 496 20.65 -10.78 15.66
N SER A 497 20.33 -10.40 14.41
CA SER A 497 20.80 -11.08 13.21
C SER A 497 22.33 -11.11 13.12
N VAL A 498 23.01 -10.01 13.46
CA VAL A 498 24.47 -9.94 13.52
C VAL A 498 25.01 -10.86 14.62
N LEU A 499 24.46 -10.78 15.84
CA LEU A 499 24.89 -11.58 16.98
C LEU A 499 24.71 -13.09 16.71
N VAL A 500 23.54 -13.52 16.24
CA VAL A 500 23.28 -14.92 15.92
C VAL A 500 24.21 -15.40 14.80
N SER A 501 24.52 -14.55 13.82
CA SER A 501 25.42 -14.90 12.72
C SER A 501 26.89 -15.06 13.14
N THR A 502 27.31 -14.55 14.30
CA THR A 502 28.65 -14.85 14.84
C THR A 502 28.69 -16.21 15.54
N MET A 503 27.54 -16.69 16.03
CA MET A 503 27.40 -17.92 16.81
C MET A 503 26.94 -19.13 15.98
N THR A 504 26.56 -18.92 14.72
CA THR A 504 25.99 -19.96 13.85
C THR A 504 26.73 -20.05 12.52
N ARG A 505 26.58 -21.17 11.80
CA ARG A 505 27.29 -21.43 10.54
C ARG A 505 26.57 -20.80 9.34
N PRO A 506 27.26 -20.01 8.49
CA PRO A 506 26.68 -19.50 7.24
C PRO A 506 26.50 -20.62 6.22
N LYS A 507 25.60 -20.39 5.25
CA LYS A 507 25.47 -21.24 4.06
C LYS A 507 26.72 -21.13 3.19
N GLU A 508 26.96 -22.16 2.38
CA GLU A 508 28.04 -22.14 1.39
C GLU A 508 27.82 -21.02 0.35
N GLU A 509 28.89 -20.34 -0.06
CA GLU A 509 28.78 -19.16 -0.93
C GLU A 509 28.15 -19.48 -2.29
N SER A 510 28.31 -20.71 -2.78
CA SER A 510 27.70 -21.19 -4.03
C SER A 510 26.18 -21.20 -4.00
N GLU A 511 25.56 -21.43 -2.83
CA GLU A 511 24.11 -21.40 -2.65
C GLU A 511 23.55 -19.97 -2.59
N LEU A 512 24.42 -18.97 -2.42
CA LEU A 512 24.05 -17.57 -2.24
C LEU A 512 24.16 -16.74 -3.53
N VAL A 513 24.68 -17.33 -4.61
CA VAL A 513 24.75 -16.70 -5.94
C VAL A 513 23.33 -16.41 -6.45
N GLY A 514 23.08 -15.17 -6.86
CA GLY A 514 21.75 -14.70 -7.28
C GLY A 514 20.88 -14.18 -6.13
N LEU A 515 21.30 -14.36 -4.87
CA LEU A 515 20.58 -13.88 -3.67
C LEU A 515 21.35 -12.79 -2.92
N VAL A 516 22.69 -12.84 -2.94
CA VAL A 516 23.57 -11.89 -2.25
C VAL A 516 24.32 -11.03 -3.24
N TYR A 517 24.32 -9.70 -3.02
CA TYR A 517 24.91 -8.72 -3.92
C TYR A 517 26.40 -8.98 -4.21
N SER A 518 27.20 -9.24 -3.18
CA SER A 518 28.65 -9.42 -3.35
C SER A 518 29.04 -10.72 -4.06
N LEU A 519 28.18 -11.75 -4.03
CA LEU A 519 28.45 -13.07 -4.60
C LEU A 519 27.85 -13.26 -5.99
N THR A 520 26.93 -12.38 -6.40
CA THR A 520 26.27 -12.50 -7.71
C THR A 520 27.11 -11.79 -8.78
N PRO A 521 27.48 -12.45 -9.89
CA PRO A 521 28.22 -11.83 -10.98
C PRO A 521 27.54 -10.56 -11.50
N LYS A 522 28.31 -9.57 -11.96
CA LYS A 522 27.73 -8.32 -12.48
C LYS A 522 26.87 -8.61 -13.70
N GLU A 523 27.25 -9.55 -14.55
CA GLU A 523 26.56 -9.92 -15.79
C GLU A 523 25.15 -10.45 -15.51
N GLN A 524 24.92 -11.10 -14.37
CA GLN A 524 23.61 -11.60 -13.96
C GLN A 524 22.70 -10.50 -13.35
N ARG A 525 23.29 -9.37 -12.96
CA ARG A 525 22.61 -8.21 -12.35
C ARG A 525 22.50 -7.02 -13.29
N THR A 526 23.27 -7.03 -14.36
CA THR A 526 23.36 -5.95 -15.33
C THR A 526 22.53 -6.30 -16.55
N GLU A 527 21.87 -5.30 -17.11
CA GLU A 527 21.02 -5.44 -18.28
C GLU A 527 21.81 -5.94 -19.50
N VAL A 528 21.30 -6.96 -20.19
CA VAL A 528 21.68 -7.22 -21.59
C VAL A 528 20.91 -6.22 -22.44
N VAL A 529 21.58 -5.14 -22.86
CA VAL A 529 20.97 -4.09 -23.71
C VAL A 529 20.63 -4.71 -25.07
N LEU A 530 19.36 -4.98 -25.32
CA LEU A 530 18.88 -5.49 -26.60
C LEU A 530 18.97 -4.38 -27.67
N ARG A 531 19.26 -4.74 -28.93
CA ARG A 531 19.28 -3.79 -30.05
C ARG A 531 17.95 -3.01 -30.10
N GLY A 532 18.02 -1.68 -29.95
CA GLY A 532 16.85 -0.80 -29.92
C GLY A 532 16.47 -0.20 -28.55
N ASP A 533 17.16 -0.57 -27.46
CA ASP A 533 16.94 -0.01 -26.11
C ASP A 533 17.82 1.24 -25.79
N HIS A 534 18.34 1.95 -26.80
CA HIS A 534 19.29 3.07 -26.62
C HIS A 534 18.68 4.40 -26.17
N GLY A 535 17.35 4.52 -26.03
CA GLY A 535 16.69 5.76 -25.61
C GLY A 535 17.05 6.15 -24.17
N TRP A 536 17.31 7.43 -23.91
CA TRP A 536 17.59 7.94 -22.55
C TRP A 536 16.47 7.61 -21.55
N TYR A 537 15.21 7.67 -22.01
CA TYR A 537 14.00 7.32 -21.26
C TYR A 537 13.85 5.82 -20.98
N ARG A 538 14.79 5.00 -21.44
CA ARG A 538 14.84 3.56 -21.15
C ARG A 538 15.91 3.19 -20.13
N ARG A 539 16.75 4.15 -19.69
CA ARG A 539 17.79 3.93 -18.68
C ARG A 539 17.20 4.06 -17.27
N PRO A 540 17.12 2.97 -16.48
CA PRO A 540 16.48 3.00 -15.16
C PRO A 540 17.13 4.03 -14.21
N VAL A 541 18.46 4.05 -14.15
CA VAL A 541 19.21 4.94 -13.22
C VAL A 541 18.99 6.42 -13.56
N LEU A 542 18.96 6.78 -14.85
CA LEU A 542 18.72 8.15 -15.28
C LEU A 542 17.30 8.59 -14.94
N LEU A 543 16.29 7.76 -15.22
CA LEU A 543 14.90 8.04 -14.85
C LEU A 543 14.73 8.18 -13.34
N ALA A 544 15.40 7.32 -12.56
CA ALA A 544 15.38 7.42 -11.11
C ALA A 544 15.99 8.74 -10.61
N GLY A 545 17.11 9.18 -11.20
CA GLY A 545 17.71 10.48 -10.90
C GLY A 545 16.78 11.66 -11.19
N ILE A 546 16.08 11.63 -12.32
CA ILE A 546 15.08 12.67 -12.67
C ILE A 546 13.92 12.67 -11.66
N SER A 547 13.34 11.50 -11.36
CA SER A 547 12.24 11.40 -10.39
C SER A 547 12.66 11.85 -8.99
N LEU A 548 13.89 11.55 -8.56
CA LEU A 548 14.42 11.98 -7.27
C LEU A 548 14.60 13.50 -7.24
N ALA A 549 15.18 14.09 -8.29
CA ALA A 549 15.37 15.54 -8.38
C ALA A 549 14.02 16.29 -8.33
N MET A 550 13.01 15.81 -9.05
CA MET A 550 11.66 16.40 -9.00
C MET A 550 11.05 16.30 -7.60
N THR A 551 11.24 15.17 -6.91
CA THR A 551 10.72 14.97 -5.55
C THR A 551 11.40 15.89 -4.54
N ILE A 552 12.72 16.10 -4.68
CA ILE A 552 13.47 17.05 -3.85
C ILE A 552 12.94 18.47 -4.08
N VAL A 553 12.68 18.87 -5.33
CA VAL A 553 12.09 20.18 -5.63
C VAL A 553 10.73 20.32 -4.96
N LEU A 554 9.85 19.32 -5.04
CA LEU A 554 8.55 19.35 -4.35
C LEU A 554 8.72 19.48 -2.83
N ASN A 555 9.65 18.74 -2.24
CA ASN A 555 9.91 18.80 -0.80
C ASN A 555 10.47 20.17 -0.36
N ILE A 556 11.21 20.87 -1.23
CA ILE A 556 11.68 22.25 -0.98
C ILE A 556 10.54 23.26 -1.13
N VAL A 557 9.66 23.09 -2.12
CA VAL A 557 8.57 24.04 -2.41
C VAL A 557 7.49 24.02 -1.31
N PHE A 558 7.21 22.84 -0.74
CA PHE A 558 6.16 22.65 0.25
C PHE A 558 6.69 22.36 1.66
N GLY A 559 8.01 22.38 1.83
CA GLY A 559 8.69 22.08 3.09
C GLY A 559 9.04 23.28 3.94
#